data_AF-A0A7W7ZZY6-F1
#
_entry.id   AF-A0A7W7ZZY6-F1
#
_cell.length_a   1.000
_cell.length_b   1.000
_cell.length_c   1.000
_cell.angle_alpha   90.00
_cell.angle_beta   90.00
_cell.angle_gamma   90.00
#
_symmetry.space_group_name_H-M   'P 1'
#
loop_
_entity.id
_entity.type
_entity.pdbx_description
1 polymer ?
#
loop_
_entity_poly.entity_id
_entity_poly.type
_entity_poly.pdbx_seq_one_letter_code
_entity_poly.pdbx_strand_id
1 'polypeptide(L)' 'MRGSYIGVRARLQHGGARSPSPGQRLSIYSAEDLALVAVELNNRPRRTLDWQAPAERFAKLVATVE' A
#
# COMPACT_ATOMS: atom_id res chain seq x y z
N MET A 1 22.03 5.68 3.82
CA MET A 1 21.52 5.82 2.44
C MET A 1 20.03 6.11 2.52
N ARG A 2 19.60 7.34 2.23
CA ARG A 2 18.20 7.75 2.33
C ARG A 2 17.47 7.23 1.08
N GLY A 3 16.63 6.20 1.27
CA GLY A 3 15.98 5.46 0.19
C GLY A 3 15.23 6.38 -0.78
N SER A 4 15.54 6.24 -2.07
CA SER A 4 14.90 6.97 -3.16
C SER A 4 13.42 6.61 -3.21
N TYR A 5 12.56 7.61 -3.00
CA TYR A 5 11.11 7.46 -2.93
C TYR A 5 10.55 7.36 -4.36
N ILE A 6 10.51 6.16 -4.92
CA ILE A 6 9.80 5.87 -6.17
C ILE A 6 8.29 5.83 -5.90
N GLY A 7 7.68 7.01 -5.83
CA GLY A 7 6.24 7.16 -5.73
C GLY A 7 5.58 6.90 -7.08
N VAL A 8 5.10 5.67 -7.29
CA VAL A 8 4.21 5.35 -8.41
C VAL A 8 2.87 5.99 -8.11
N ARG A 9 2.59 7.16 -8.70
CA ARG A 9 1.30 7.83 -8.53
C ARG A 9 0.26 7.10 -9.38
N ALA A 10 -0.43 6.12 -8.79
CA ALA A 10 -1.62 5.53 -9.38
C ALA A 10 -2.73 6.60 -9.37
N ARG A 11 -2.93 7.27 -10.51
CA ARG A 11 -4.08 8.14 -10.73
C ARG A 11 -5.31 7.25 -10.86
N LEU A 12 -6.03 7.05 -9.76
CA LEU A 12 -7.38 6.48 -9.75
C LEU A 12 -8.29 7.45 -10.52
N GLN A 13 -8.68 7.09 -11.74
CA GLN A 13 -9.61 7.84 -12.55
C GLN A 13 -11.03 7.37 -12.28
N HIS A 14 -11.64 7.83 -11.18
CA HIS A 14 -13.09 7.80 -11.04
C HIS A 14 -13.60 9.22 -10.79
N GLY A 15 -14.44 9.68 -11.73
CA GLY A 15 -15.00 11.02 -11.75
C GLY A 15 -15.74 11.37 -10.47
N GLY A 16 -15.56 12.63 -10.04
CA GLY A 16 -16.49 13.32 -9.15
C GLY A 16 -16.82 12.63 -7.82
N ALA A 17 -15.83 12.18 -7.05
CA ALA A 17 -16.07 11.79 -5.66
C ALA A 17 -14.89 12.17 -4.77
N ARG A 18 -15.24 12.89 -3.69
CA ARG A 18 -14.42 13.34 -2.57
C ARG A 18 -13.26 12.38 -2.24
N SER A 19 -12.07 12.93 -2.05
CA SER A 19 -10.88 12.20 -1.58
C SER A 19 -11.25 11.27 -0.42
N PRO A 20 -10.87 9.98 -0.45
CA PRO A 20 -11.28 9.04 0.56
C PRO A 20 -10.84 9.50 1.95
N SER A 21 -11.81 9.65 2.86
CA SER A 21 -11.50 9.93 4.26
C SER A 21 -11.07 8.63 4.95
N PRO A 22 -10.15 8.68 5.94
CA PRO A 22 -9.85 7.53 6.77
C PRO A 22 -11.15 6.92 7.33
N GLY A 23 -11.42 5.64 7.04
CA GLY A 23 -12.63 4.94 7.48
C GLY A 23 -13.72 4.72 6.41
N GLN A 24 -13.46 4.99 5.14
CA GLN A 24 -14.41 4.69 4.06
C GLN A 24 -14.57 3.17 3.85
N ARG A 25 -15.81 2.70 3.64
CA ARG A 25 -16.11 1.27 3.44
C ARG A 25 -15.40 0.74 2.19
N LEU A 26 -14.64 -0.35 2.33
CA LEU A 26 -13.94 -0.98 1.21
C LEU A 26 -14.87 -1.53 0.11
N SER A 27 -16.13 -1.83 0.47
CA SER A 27 -17.13 -2.41 -0.43
C SER A 27 -17.56 -1.51 -1.59
N ILE A 28 -17.16 -0.24 -1.62
CA ILE A 28 -17.50 0.70 -2.70
C ILE A 28 -16.46 0.70 -3.83
N TYR A 29 -15.31 0.05 -3.63
CA TYR A 29 -14.22 -0.01 -4.59
C TYR A 29 -14.24 -1.34 -5.34
N SER A 30 -13.80 -1.32 -6.60
CA SER A 30 -13.59 -2.56 -7.35
C SER A 30 -12.42 -3.38 -6.79
N ALA A 31 -12.35 -4.66 -7.15
CA ALA A 31 -11.23 -5.50 -6.76
C ALA A 31 -9.91 -4.97 -7.34
N GLU A 32 -9.95 -4.45 -8.56
CA GLU A 32 -8.82 -3.85 -9.27
C GLU A 32 -8.31 -2.60 -8.56
N ASP A 33 -9.21 -1.71 -8.11
CA ASP A 33 -8.84 -0.51 -7.35
C ASP A 33 -8.12 -0.89 -6.05
N LEU A 34 -8.66 -1.88 -5.33
CA LEU A 34 -8.07 -2.36 -4.08
C LEU A 34 -6.72 -3.04 -4.32
N ALA A 35 -6.57 -3.78 -5.42
CA ALA A 35 -5.30 -4.41 -5.79
C ALA A 35 -4.21 -3.36 -6.06
N LEU A 36 -4.53 -2.28 -6.77
CA LEU A 36 -3.60 -1.18 -7.02
C LEU A 36 -3.13 -0.52 -5.71
N VAL A 37 -4.07 -0.23 -4.81
CA VAL A 37 -3.76 0.33 -3.49
C VAL A 37 -2.91 -0.64 -2.67
N ALA A 38 -3.20 -1.94 -2.70
CA ALA A 38 -2.42 -2.96 -2.02
C ALA A 38 -0.97 -2.99 -2.52
N VAL A 39 -0.74 -2.94 -3.83
CA VAL A 39 0.61 -2.86 -4.41
C VAL A 39 1.34 -1.62 -3.91
N GLU A 40 0.71 -0.46 -3.91
CA GLU A 40 1.35 0.77 -3.42
C GLU A 40 1.70 0.67 -1.93
N LEU A 41 0.76 0.26 -1.09
CA LEU A 41 0.95 0.22 0.36
C LEU A 41 1.98 -0.82 0.79
N ASN A 42 1.99 -1.99 0.15
CA ASN A 42 2.86 -3.11 0.49
C ASN A 42 4.32 -2.89 0.07
N ASN A 43 4.55 -2.06 -0.96
CA ASN A 43 5.89 -1.72 -1.44
C ASN A 43 6.46 -0.44 -0.81
N ARG A 44 5.69 0.26 0.03
CA ARG A 44 6.11 1.54 0.62
C ARG A 44 6.93 1.33 1.90
N PRO A 45 8.18 1.83 1.96
CA PRO A 45 8.98 1.89 3.19
C PRO A 45 8.23 2.54 4.37
N ARG A 46 8.20 1.87 5.53
CA ARG A 46 7.56 2.40 6.75
C ARG A 46 8.59 2.60 7.85
N ARG A 47 8.61 3.78 8.47
CA ARG A 47 9.51 4.11 9.59
C ARG A 47 9.39 3.11 10.76
N THR A 48 8.18 2.64 11.05
CA THR A 48 7.92 1.64 12.11
C THR A 48 8.47 0.25 11.80
N LEU A 49 8.84 0.00 10.55
CA LEU A 49 9.44 -1.25 10.07
C LEU A 49 10.92 -1.07 9.72
N ASP A 50 11.59 -0.10 10.36
CA ASP A 50 12.97 0.30 10.07
C ASP A 50 13.17 0.68 8.59
N TRP A 51 12.14 1.31 8.01
CA TRP A 51 12.08 1.67 6.58
C TRP A 51 12.06 0.49 5.61
N GLN A 52 11.82 -0.74 6.06
CA GLN A 52 11.51 -1.85 5.14
C GLN A 52 10.07 -1.75 4.63
N ALA A 53 9.82 -2.33 3.46
CA ALA A 53 8.46 -2.42 2.93
C ALA A 53 7.66 -3.48 3.69
N PRO A 54 6.33 -3.29 3.90
CA PRO A 54 5.49 -4.29 4.56
C PRO A 54 5.61 -5.69 3.94
N ALA A 55 5.63 -5.80 2.60
CA ALA A 55 5.79 -7.08 1.91
C ALA A 55 7.11 -7.78 2.25
N GLU A 56 8.21 -7.03 2.32
CA GLU A 56 9.54 -7.56 2.66
C GLU A 56 9.59 -8.08 4.10
N ARG A 57 9.04 -7.33 5.07
CA ARG A 57 9.00 -7.79 6.47
C ARG A 57 8.10 -9.00 6.62
N PHE A 58 6.94 -9.00 5.97
CA PHE A 58 6.01 -10.12 6.03
C PHE A 58 6.62 -11.40 5.49
N ALA A 59 7.27 -11.35 4.32
CA ALA A 59 7.95 -12.52 3.73
C ALA A 59 9.00 -13.13 4.67
N LYS A 60 9.78 -12.28 5.37
CA LYS A 60 10.76 -12.73 6.37
C LYS A 60 10.09 -13.40 7.57
N LEU A 61 9.05 -12.78 8.13
CA LEU A 61 8.37 -13.28 9.32
C LEU A 61 7.64 -14.60 9.06
N VAL A 62 6.93 -14.71 7.94
CA VAL A 62 6.20 -15.94 7.59
C VAL A 62 7.16 -17.09 7.30
N ALA A 63 8.30 -16.83 6.69
CA ALA A 63 9.33 -17.85 6.47
C ALA A 63 9.99 -18.36 7.77
N THR A 64 9.80 -17.67 8.90
CA THR A 64 10.34 -18.06 10.21
C THR A 64 9.32 -18.73 11.13
N VAL A 65 8.06 -18.85 10.71
CA VAL A 65 7.04 -19.58 11.45
C VAL A 65 7.12 -21.05 11.03
N GLU A 66 7.65 -21.90 11.91
CA GLU A 66 7.57 -23.37 11.83
C GLU A 66 6.23 -23.91 12.38
#